data_AF-A0A6S7IGS4-F1
#
_entry.id   AF-A0A6S7IGS4-F1
#
_cell.length_a   1.000
_cell.length_b   1.000
_cell.length_c   1.000
_cell.angle_alpha   90.00
_cell.angle_beta   90.00
_cell.angle_gamma   90.00
#
_symmetry.space_group_name_H-M   'P 1'
#
loop_
_entity.id
_entity.type
_entity.pdbx_description
1 polymer ?
#
loop_
_entity_poly.entity_id
_entity_poly.type
_entity_poly.pdbx_seq_one_letter_code
_entity_poly.pdbx_strand_id
1 'polypeptide(L)'
;MAGQSYHTNTNYYYGNTVNTMSYGSTFNAAYQGQGPFEERSCWRELYDYQSGYWYYQNLLTNTTQWEKPEGWDSWPTNREEIQTNDDSSHGSGLSIFRQTSNEIEIKNTEYGKREARRQIDPDEAKKIHWRPEGANEYNIWYDKWIGDHWKGTKDEGPAETRCCVSKDAGHTKAKLLDPKRKKTYFCIYFARGCCQHGSDCGFYHLVPTDKDAKRIDMVHDVFGRERHKLHSDNMGGVGSFEKDCRTLYVGRLGKHKELENILWKEFGEWGEIEDIRVISKRQIAFVRYKNRVNSEFAKIAMSDQKLDGQEVLNVRWAYDDPNPKVRKQKTEEDRDAVRAAIYAKLDDEEPQPK
;
A
#
# COMPACT_ATOMS: atom_id res chain seq x y z
N MET A 1 -26.36 62.36 8.64
CA MET A 1 -26.67 62.45 7.20
C MET A 1 -27.65 61.33 6.89
N ALA A 2 -28.93 61.67 6.91
CA ALA A 2 -30.04 60.78 6.55
C ALA A 2 -30.88 61.54 5.52
N GLY A 3 -31.38 60.84 4.50
CA GLY A 3 -32.22 61.44 3.47
C GLY A 3 -32.48 60.47 2.32
N GLN A 4 -33.57 59.71 2.45
CA GLN A 4 -34.23 59.04 1.33
C GLN A 4 -35.01 60.08 0.51
N SER A 5 -35.11 59.90 -0.81
CA SER A 5 -36.34 60.20 -1.56
C SER A 5 -36.29 59.65 -2.98
N TYR A 6 -37.44 59.14 -3.40
CA TYR A 6 -37.76 58.40 -4.62
C TYR A 6 -37.97 59.31 -5.84
N HIS A 7 -37.77 58.78 -7.04
CA HIS A 7 -38.45 59.26 -8.25
C HIS A 7 -38.97 58.12 -9.13
N THR A 8 -40.19 58.37 -9.61
CA THR A 8 -41.14 57.58 -10.38
C THR A 8 -40.99 57.81 -11.89
N ASN A 9 -41.15 56.77 -12.72
CA ASN A 9 -42.18 56.64 -13.77
C ASN A 9 -41.80 55.64 -14.88
N THR A 10 -42.59 54.56 -14.92
CA THR A 10 -43.35 54.02 -16.06
C THR A 10 -42.98 54.44 -17.50
N ASN A 11 -42.71 53.44 -18.35
CA ASN A 11 -43.55 53.22 -19.53
C ASN A 11 -43.48 51.79 -20.09
N TYR A 12 -44.65 51.33 -20.53
CA TYR A 12 -45.03 50.02 -21.06
C TYR A 12 -44.59 49.81 -22.52
N TYR A 13 -44.46 48.55 -22.97
CA TYR A 13 -45.24 47.93 -24.07
C TYR A 13 -44.80 46.47 -24.36
N TYR A 14 -45.76 45.53 -24.28
CA TYR A 14 -46.00 44.25 -25.02
C TYR A 14 -44.81 43.38 -25.49
N GLY A 15 -44.77 42.04 -25.39
CA GLY A 15 -45.74 41.00 -25.05
C GLY A 15 -45.21 39.62 -25.54
N ASN A 16 -45.73 38.53 -24.94
CA ASN A 16 -45.59 37.08 -25.24
C ASN A 16 -44.27 36.37 -24.87
N THR A 17 -44.15 35.71 -23.69
CA THR A 17 -44.73 34.43 -23.21
C THR A 17 -44.08 33.15 -23.78
N VAL A 18 -43.22 32.52 -22.97
CA VAL A 18 -43.28 31.06 -22.72
C VAL A 18 -42.91 30.81 -21.25
N ASN A 19 -43.87 30.24 -20.50
CA ASN A 19 -43.83 29.96 -19.07
C ASN A 19 -42.86 28.81 -18.75
N THR A 20 -41.91 29.01 -17.84
CA THR A 20 -41.26 27.94 -17.08
C THR A 20 -41.66 28.09 -15.61
N MET A 21 -42.76 27.45 -15.22
CA MET A 21 -43.15 27.34 -13.82
C MET A 21 -42.49 26.12 -13.19
N SER A 22 -41.54 26.41 -12.29
CA SER A 22 -41.06 25.51 -11.26
C SER A 22 -42.20 25.23 -10.27
N TYR A 23 -42.77 24.02 -10.33
CA TYR A 23 -43.52 23.45 -9.23
C TYR A 23 -42.69 22.35 -8.58
N GLY A 24 -42.40 22.54 -7.30
CA GLY A 24 -41.97 21.44 -6.45
C GLY A 24 -43.08 20.40 -6.37
N SER A 25 -42.70 19.14 -6.59
CA SER A 25 -43.52 17.98 -6.25
C SER A 25 -42.65 17.02 -5.45
N THR A 26 -42.98 16.94 -4.17
CA THR A 26 -42.82 15.76 -3.33
C THR A 26 -43.20 14.50 -4.12
N PHE A 27 -42.24 13.59 -4.35
CA PHE A 27 -42.57 12.24 -4.78
C PHE A 27 -42.60 11.30 -3.59
N ASN A 28 -43.78 10.72 -3.42
CA ASN A 28 -44.20 9.83 -2.37
C ASN A 28 -43.34 8.57 -2.27
N ALA A 29 -43.15 8.14 -1.03
CA ALA A 29 -42.94 6.75 -0.68
C ALA A 29 -44.15 5.92 -1.16
N ALA A 30 -43.94 5.04 -2.14
CA ALA A 30 -44.71 3.82 -2.37
C ALA A 30 -44.12 3.07 -3.58
N TYR A 31 -43.08 2.27 -3.36
CA TYR A 31 -42.87 1.10 -4.21
C TYR A 31 -42.91 -0.13 -3.31
N GLN A 32 -44.09 -0.74 -3.33
CA GLN A 32 -44.37 -2.04 -2.76
C GLN A 32 -43.39 -3.06 -3.33
N GLY A 33 -42.90 -3.96 -2.46
CA GLY A 33 -41.91 -4.98 -2.81
C GLY A 33 -42.31 -5.75 -4.06
N GLN A 34 -41.47 -5.68 -5.08
CA GLN A 34 -41.65 -6.48 -6.28
C GLN A 34 -41.40 -7.95 -5.92
N GLY A 35 -42.36 -8.82 -6.26
CA GLY A 35 -42.23 -10.26 -6.11
C GLY A 35 -41.05 -10.83 -6.93
N PRO A 36 -40.81 -12.15 -6.87
CA PRO A 36 -39.75 -12.78 -7.64
C PRO A 36 -39.95 -12.46 -9.13
N PHE A 37 -38.95 -11.84 -9.74
CA PHE A 37 -38.91 -11.54 -11.17
C PHE A 37 -37.79 -12.38 -11.81
N GLU A 38 -38.03 -12.87 -13.02
CA GLU A 38 -37.02 -13.55 -13.84
C GLU A 38 -36.54 -12.59 -14.94
N GLU A 39 -35.22 -12.44 -15.07
CA GLU A 39 -34.61 -11.65 -16.15
C GLU A 39 -33.89 -12.58 -17.11
N ARG A 40 -34.19 -12.44 -18.39
CA ARG A 40 -33.50 -13.13 -19.47
C ARG A 40 -33.13 -12.11 -20.54
N SER A 41 -31.84 -12.01 -20.84
CA SER A 41 -31.33 -11.03 -21.81
C SER A 41 -31.81 -9.59 -21.48
N CYS A 42 -32.52 -8.92 -22.38
CA CYS A 42 -33.06 -7.57 -22.23
C CYS A 42 -34.54 -7.52 -21.79
N TRP A 43 -35.10 -8.64 -21.36
CA TRP A 43 -36.50 -8.75 -20.96
C TRP A 43 -36.63 -9.16 -19.48
N ARG A 44 -37.65 -8.62 -18.81
CA ARG A 44 -37.97 -8.92 -17.40
C ARG A 44 -39.41 -9.39 -17.30
N GLU A 45 -39.63 -10.53 -16.63
CA GLU A 45 -40.95 -11.04 -16.28
C GLU A 45 -41.41 -10.45 -14.95
N LEU A 46 -42.61 -9.86 -14.93
CA LEU A 46 -43.19 -9.17 -13.79
C LEU A 46 -44.60 -9.69 -13.54
N TYR A 47 -44.97 -9.81 -12.27
CA TYR A 47 -46.32 -10.21 -11.87
C TYR A 47 -47.16 -8.97 -11.58
N ASP A 48 -48.28 -8.81 -12.30
CA ASP A 48 -49.25 -7.77 -11.98
C ASP A 48 -50.27 -8.30 -10.96
N TYR A 49 -50.18 -7.80 -9.73
CA TYR A 49 -51.09 -8.18 -8.64
C TYR A 49 -52.54 -7.73 -8.84
N GLN A 50 -52.81 -6.77 -9.74
CA GLN A 50 -54.18 -6.32 -10.02
C GLN A 50 -54.91 -7.23 -11.00
N SER A 51 -54.23 -7.67 -12.05
CA SER A 51 -54.79 -8.60 -13.04
C SER A 51 -54.58 -10.07 -12.69
N GLY A 52 -53.60 -10.37 -11.83
CA GLY A 52 -53.21 -11.73 -11.46
C GLY A 52 -52.42 -12.47 -12.53
N TYR A 53 -52.00 -11.77 -13.59
CA TYR A 53 -51.26 -12.32 -14.73
C TYR A 53 -49.81 -11.81 -14.76
N TRP A 54 -48.96 -12.59 -15.42
CA TRP A 54 -47.58 -12.20 -15.71
C TRP A 54 -47.53 -11.34 -16.97
N TYR A 55 -46.61 -10.38 -16.99
CA TYR A 55 -46.30 -9.55 -18.16
C TYR A 55 -44.80 -9.39 -18.32
N TYR A 56 -44.35 -9.14 -19.55
CA TYR A 56 -42.95 -9.02 -19.91
C TYR A 56 -42.64 -7.56 -20.28
N GLN A 57 -41.58 -7.01 -19.70
CA GLN A 57 -41.09 -5.66 -19.97
C GLN A 57 -39.73 -5.74 -20.68
N ASN A 58 -39.61 -5.06 -21.81
CA ASN A 58 -38.33 -4.87 -22.49
C ASN A 58 -37.58 -3.71 -21.83
N LEU A 59 -36.38 -3.95 -21.33
CA LEU A 59 -35.55 -2.96 -20.64
C LEU A 59 -34.86 -1.97 -21.58
N LEU A 60 -34.74 -2.29 -22.87
CA LEU A 60 -34.12 -1.42 -23.88
C LEU A 60 -35.12 -0.43 -24.48
N THR A 61 -36.33 -0.90 -24.76
CA THR A 61 -37.38 -0.09 -25.41
C THR A 61 -38.45 0.42 -24.44
N ASN A 62 -38.40 -0.02 -23.17
CA ASN A 62 -39.43 0.22 -22.14
C ASN A 62 -40.85 -0.19 -22.57
N THR A 63 -40.98 -1.08 -23.56
CA THR A 63 -42.26 -1.61 -24.03
C THR A 63 -42.70 -2.79 -23.19
N THR A 64 -43.99 -2.88 -22.89
CA THR A 64 -44.59 -3.99 -22.13
C THR A 64 -45.49 -4.83 -23.01
N GLN A 65 -45.51 -6.14 -22.80
CA GLN A 65 -46.39 -7.07 -23.48
C GLN A 65 -46.87 -8.19 -22.55
N TRP A 66 -48.06 -8.73 -22.81
CA TRP A 66 -48.64 -9.84 -22.03
C TRP A 66 -48.22 -11.21 -22.55
N GLU A 67 -47.78 -11.30 -23.81
CA GLU A 67 -47.31 -12.54 -24.42
C GLU A 67 -45.81 -12.72 -24.20
N LYS A 68 -45.38 -13.97 -24.02
CA LYS A 68 -43.96 -14.32 -23.83
C LYS A 68 -43.14 -13.93 -25.07
N PRO A 69 -42.01 -13.21 -24.95
CA PRO A 69 -41.16 -12.83 -26.08
C PRO A 69 -40.62 -14.03 -26.87
N GLU A 70 -40.47 -13.87 -28.19
CA GLU A 70 -39.91 -14.89 -29.07
C GLU A 70 -38.44 -15.18 -28.70
N GLY A 71 -38.15 -16.41 -28.28
CA GLY A 71 -36.81 -16.81 -27.79
C GLY A 71 -36.57 -16.67 -26.28
N TRP A 72 -37.59 -16.31 -25.49
CA TRP A 72 -37.45 -16.21 -24.02
C TRP A 72 -36.94 -17.49 -23.36
N ASP A 73 -37.43 -18.65 -23.80
CA ASP A 73 -37.04 -19.95 -23.22
C ASP A 73 -35.63 -20.40 -23.65
N SER A 74 -35.06 -19.81 -24.71
CA SER A 74 -33.71 -20.12 -25.21
C SER A 74 -32.63 -19.14 -24.75
N TRP A 75 -33.00 -18.02 -24.12
CA TRP A 75 -32.03 -17.11 -23.52
C TRP A 75 -31.59 -17.58 -22.14
N PRO A 76 -30.29 -17.44 -21.80
CA PRO A 76 -29.83 -17.77 -20.46
C PRO A 76 -30.51 -16.85 -19.44
N THR A 77 -30.97 -17.43 -18.33
CA THR A 77 -31.44 -16.64 -17.19
C THR A 77 -30.25 -15.89 -16.60
N ASN A 78 -30.40 -14.59 -16.36
CA ASN A 78 -29.33 -13.73 -15.83
C ASN A 78 -28.91 -14.07 -14.38
N ARG A 79 -29.44 -15.16 -13.79
CA ARG A 79 -28.95 -15.77 -12.57
C ARG A 79 -27.93 -16.85 -12.94
N GLU A 80 -26.68 -16.46 -13.08
CA GLU A 80 -25.59 -17.44 -13.05
C GLU A 80 -25.47 -18.07 -11.66
N GLU A 81 -25.17 -19.36 -11.72
CA GLU A 81 -25.21 -20.35 -10.66
C GLU A 81 -24.25 -20.05 -9.51
N ILE A 82 -24.76 -20.11 -8.28
CA ILE A 82 -23.92 -20.34 -7.10
C ILE A 82 -23.55 -21.83 -7.13
N GLN A 83 -22.49 -22.17 -7.85
CA GLN A 83 -21.75 -23.39 -7.57
C GLN A 83 -20.77 -23.08 -6.46
N THR A 84 -21.01 -23.70 -5.30
CA THR A 84 -20.18 -23.67 -4.11
C THR A 84 -18.82 -24.28 -4.42
N ASN A 85 -17.87 -23.46 -4.83
CA ASN A 85 -16.46 -23.72 -4.60
C ASN A 85 -16.00 -22.65 -3.60
N ASP A 86 -15.58 -23.14 -2.44
CA ASP A 86 -14.94 -22.38 -1.38
C ASP A 86 -13.61 -21.81 -1.90
N ASP A 87 -13.71 -20.66 -2.57
CA ASP A 87 -12.57 -19.79 -2.83
C ASP A 87 -13.07 -18.35 -2.77
N SER A 88 -12.91 -17.76 -1.59
CA SER A 88 -13.38 -16.40 -1.25
C SER A 88 -12.51 -15.34 -1.91
N SER A 89 -12.48 -15.32 -3.24
CA SER A 89 -11.99 -14.21 -4.05
C SER A 89 -13.13 -13.21 -4.25
N HIS A 90 -13.31 -12.32 -3.28
CA HIS A 90 -13.90 -11.01 -3.58
C HIS A 90 -12.93 -10.30 -4.54
N GLY A 91 -13.26 -10.36 -5.84
CA GLY A 91 -12.61 -9.63 -6.92
C GLY A 91 -12.75 -8.13 -6.71
N SER A 92 -11.96 -7.60 -5.79
CA SER A 92 -11.65 -6.19 -5.65
C SER A 92 -10.46 -5.88 -6.54
N GLY A 93 -10.38 -4.69 -7.12
CA GLY A 93 -9.22 -4.21 -7.90
C GLY A 93 -7.89 -4.14 -7.14
N LEU A 94 -7.78 -4.79 -5.97
CA LEU A 94 -6.58 -4.98 -5.16
C LEU A 94 -5.62 -6.03 -5.72
N SER A 95 -6.07 -6.94 -6.59
CA SER A 95 -5.20 -8.00 -7.16
C SER A 95 -4.10 -7.44 -8.09
N ILE A 96 -4.28 -6.23 -8.62
CA ILE A 96 -3.32 -5.58 -9.53
C ILE A 96 -2.05 -5.11 -8.79
N PHE A 97 -2.12 -4.88 -7.47
CA PHE A 97 -1.04 -4.24 -6.72
C PHE A 97 -0.26 -5.17 -5.78
N ARG A 98 -0.67 -6.43 -5.64
CA ARG A 98 0.03 -7.41 -4.79
C ARG A 98 1.21 -8.02 -5.53
N GLN A 99 2.37 -7.36 -5.45
CA GLN A 99 3.61 -7.99 -5.91
C GLN A 99 3.98 -9.16 -5.01
N THR A 100 4.12 -10.34 -5.61
CA THR A 100 4.57 -11.54 -4.91
C THR A 100 6.09 -11.57 -4.78
N SER A 101 6.63 -12.28 -3.79
CA SER A 101 8.09 -12.47 -3.65
C SER A 101 8.72 -13.01 -4.94
N ASN A 102 8.05 -13.96 -5.62
CA ASN A 102 8.51 -14.53 -6.89
C ASN A 102 8.63 -13.49 -8.01
N GLU A 103 7.69 -12.57 -8.14
CA GLU A 103 7.77 -11.49 -9.12
C GLU A 103 8.96 -10.56 -8.84
N ILE A 104 9.23 -10.27 -7.58
CA ILE A 104 10.40 -9.48 -7.17
C ILE A 104 11.69 -10.22 -7.53
N GLU A 105 11.75 -11.54 -7.35
CA GLU A 105 12.90 -12.35 -7.77
C GLU A 105 13.12 -12.29 -9.29
N ILE A 106 12.05 -12.37 -10.08
CA ILE A 106 12.11 -12.25 -11.55
C ILE A 106 12.63 -10.86 -11.94
N LYS A 107 12.08 -9.80 -11.37
CA LYS A 107 12.53 -8.41 -11.59
C LYS A 107 13.99 -8.21 -11.19
N ASN A 108 14.41 -8.73 -10.04
CA ASN A 108 15.80 -8.65 -9.59
C ASN A 108 16.76 -9.39 -10.53
N THR A 109 16.32 -10.50 -11.12
CA THR A 109 17.10 -11.23 -12.13
C THR A 109 17.26 -10.43 -13.40
N GLU A 110 16.20 -9.73 -13.83
CA GLU A 110 16.23 -8.81 -14.96
C GLU A 110 17.13 -7.59 -14.69
N TYR A 111 16.94 -6.90 -13.58
CA TYR A 111 17.76 -5.76 -13.18
C TYR A 111 19.23 -6.15 -13.01
N GLY A 112 19.50 -7.35 -12.49
CA GLY A 112 20.86 -7.87 -12.36
C GLY A 112 21.62 -8.08 -13.68
N LYS A 113 20.97 -7.99 -14.85
CA LYS A 113 21.64 -8.03 -16.17
C LYS A 113 22.29 -6.70 -16.54
N ARG A 114 21.74 -5.58 -16.07
CA ARG A 114 22.25 -4.23 -16.34
C ARG A 114 23.02 -3.69 -15.15
N GLU A 115 23.94 -2.76 -15.42
CA GLU A 115 24.69 -2.07 -14.38
C GLU A 115 23.79 -1.15 -13.56
N ALA A 116 24.06 -1.05 -12.26
CA ALA A 116 23.31 -0.14 -11.39
C ALA A 116 23.62 1.32 -11.75
N ARG A 117 22.57 2.14 -11.87
CA ARG A 117 22.71 3.55 -12.20
C ARG A 117 23.25 4.33 -11.00
N ARG A 118 24.07 5.36 -11.26
CA ARG A 118 24.40 6.39 -10.27
C ARG A 118 23.19 7.30 -10.08
N GLN A 119 22.65 7.35 -8.86
CA GLN A 119 21.38 8.04 -8.58
C GLN A 119 21.56 9.55 -8.46
N ILE A 120 22.71 9.96 -7.93
CA ILE A 120 23.09 11.35 -7.77
C ILE A 120 24.51 11.55 -8.29
N ASP A 121 24.79 12.76 -8.76
CA ASP A 121 26.15 13.14 -9.11
C ASP A 121 27.02 13.30 -7.86
N PRO A 122 28.30 12.88 -7.89
CA PRO A 122 29.18 12.93 -6.73
C PRO A 122 29.35 14.32 -6.10
N ASP A 123 29.17 15.39 -6.88
CA ASP A 123 29.30 16.76 -6.39
C ASP A 123 28.02 17.27 -5.71
N GLU A 124 26.86 16.75 -6.09
CA GLU A 124 25.59 17.01 -5.39
C GLU A 124 25.49 16.16 -4.11
N ALA A 125 26.00 14.93 -4.12
CA ALA A 125 26.06 14.08 -2.94
C ALA A 125 26.78 14.73 -1.74
N LYS A 126 27.82 15.54 -2.00
CA LYS A 126 28.55 16.28 -0.95
C LYS A 126 27.69 17.33 -0.25
N LYS A 127 26.63 17.83 -0.91
CA LYS A 127 25.68 18.81 -0.34
C LYS A 127 24.62 18.13 0.52
N ILE A 128 24.32 16.85 0.24
CA ILE A 128 23.40 16.05 1.05
C ILE A 128 24.10 15.65 2.34
N HIS A 129 23.89 16.45 3.39
CA HIS A 129 24.43 16.21 4.72
C HIS A 129 23.62 15.15 5.48
N TRP A 130 23.48 13.94 4.92
CA TRP A 130 22.74 12.86 5.60
C TRP A 130 23.68 11.98 6.43
N ARG A 131 23.40 11.86 7.74
CA ARG A 131 24.11 10.97 8.66
C ARG A 131 23.25 9.75 8.98
N PRO A 132 23.74 8.50 8.78
CA PRO A 132 23.00 7.30 9.13
C PRO A 132 22.62 7.28 10.62
N GLU A 133 21.33 7.14 10.91
CA GLU A 133 20.82 6.97 12.29
C GLU A 133 21.48 5.74 12.94
N GLY A 134 22.21 5.96 14.04
CA GLY A 134 22.92 4.91 14.80
C GLY A 134 24.42 5.15 15.02
N ALA A 135 25.03 6.15 14.38
CA ALA A 135 26.42 6.56 14.63
C ALA A 135 26.46 7.81 15.52
N ASN A 136 26.21 7.64 16.82
CA ASN A 136 26.33 8.72 17.80
C ASN A 136 27.66 8.63 18.54
N GLU A 137 28.30 9.80 18.65
CA GLU A 137 29.47 10.17 19.47
C GLU A 137 30.81 10.13 18.71
N TYR A 138 31.57 11.21 18.71
CA TYR A 138 32.29 11.49 19.94
C TYR A 138 32.43 12.94 20.35
N ASN A 139 32.27 13.14 21.64
CA ASN A 139 32.40 14.40 22.31
C ASN A 139 33.62 14.40 23.24
N ILE A 140 34.80 14.71 22.70
CA ILE A 140 36.08 14.63 23.44
C ILE A 140 36.18 15.90 24.28
N TRP A 141 36.26 15.85 25.61
CA TRP A 141 36.35 17.07 26.47
C TRP A 141 35.16 18.06 26.39
N TYR A 142 34.11 17.73 25.62
CA TYR A 142 33.05 18.62 25.15
C TYR A 142 33.31 19.45 23.88
N ASP A 143 34.21 19.05 22.96
CA ASP A 143 34.14 19.61 21.61
C ASP A 143 33.00 18.92 20.81
N LYS A 144 31.81 19.55 20.88
CA LYS A 144 30.54 18.84 21.14
C LYS A 144 30.00 17.89 20.09
N TRP A 145 29.59 16.73 20.59
CA TRP A 145 28.61 15.82 20.02
C TRP A 145 27.50 15.40 20.99
N ILE A 146 26.32 15.25 20.39
CA ILE A 146 24.98 14.92 20.88
C ILE A 146 24.12 16.10 21.35
N GLY A 147 23.05 16.33 20.56
CA GLY A 147 21.92 17.19 20.87
C GLY A 147 21.79 18.47 20.03
N ASP A 148 22.60 18.66 19.00
CA ASP A 148 22.52 19.86 18.15
C ASP A 148 21.36 19.75 17.13
N HIS A 149 20.17 20.33 17.32
CA HIS A 149 19.67 21.29 18.32
C HIS A 149 18.22 20.96 18.71
N TRP A 150 17.86 21.23 19.97
CA TRP A 150 16.48 21.30 20.50
C TRP A 150 15.69 22.54 20.04
N LYS A 151 15.65 22.82 18.72
CA LYS A 151 14.69 23.78 18.16
C LYS A 151 14.07 23.25 16.85
N GLY A 152 12.89 22.65 16.98
CA GLY A 152 11.69 23.01 16.21
C GLY A 152 11.70 23.00 14.68
N THR A 153 12.73 22.55 13.98
CA THR A 153 12.71 22.38 12.52
C THR A 153 12.96 20.94 12.16
N LYS A 154 12.21 20.02 12.78
CA LYS A 154 12.10 18.62 12.32
C LYS A 154 11.07 18.48 11.19
N ASP A 155 10.90 19.57 10.44
CA ASP A 155 10.23 19.64 9.16
C ASP A 155 11.29 20.08 8.14
N GLU A 156 12.45 19.41 8.16
CA GLU A 156 13.24 19.24 6.95
C GLU A 156 12.24 18.68 5.93
N GLY A 157 12.04 19.40 4.83
CA GLY A 157 10.99 19.13 3.86
C GLY A 157 11.05 17.69 3.31
N PRO A 158 10.18 17.36 2.35
CA PRO A 158 10.21 16.03 1.75
C PRO A 158 11.62 15.69 1.26
N ALA A 159 12.01 14.42 1.45
CA ALA A 159 13.30 13.91 1.02
C ALA A 159 13.60 14.35 -0.43
N GLU A 160 14.80 14.88 -0.65
CA GLU A 160 15.22 15.43 -1.95
C GLU A 160 15.23 14.35 -3.04
N THR A 161 15.56 13.12 -2.66
CA THR A 161 15.70 11.98 -3.57
C THR A 161 14.78 10.85 -3.20
N ARG A 162 14.40 10.06 -4.20
CA ARG A 162 13.68 8.80 -4.04
C ARG A 162 14.22 7.75 -4.99
N CYS A 163 14.42 6.53 -4.49
CA CYS A 163 14.85 5.42 -5.32
C CYS A 163 13.73 4.95 -6.25
N CYS A 164 14.05 4.81 -7.54
CA CYS A 164 13.18 4.17 -8.52
C CYS A 164 13.78 2.81 -8.89
N VAL A 165 13.26 1.72 -8.33
CA VAL A 165 13.81 0.36 -8.51
C VAL A 165 13.98 0.01 -9.99
N SER A 166 12.99 0.33 -10.83
CA SER A 166 13.01 0.05 -12.26
C SER A 166 14.12 0.72 -13.05
N LYS A 167 14.70 1.82 -12.56
CA LYS A 167 15.77 2.58 -13.22
C LYS A 167 17.11 2.45 -12.51
N ASP A 168 17.10 2.35 -11.18
CA ASP A 168 18.31 2.45 -10.38
C ASP A 168 18.89 1.08 -10.02
N ALA A 169 18.03 0.05 -9.92
CA ALA A 169 18.47 -1.29 -9.59
C ALA A 169 19.39 -1.87 -10.67
N GLY A 170 20.39 -2.63 -10.25
CA GLY A 170 21.33 -3.25 -11.17
C GLY A 170 22.41 -4.03 -10.44
N HIS A 171 23.29 -4.66 -11.21
CA HIS A 171 24.46 -5.28 -10.63
C HIS A 171 25.49 -4.22 -10.23
N THR A 172 26.13 -4.49 -9.10
CA THR A 172 27.18 -3.66 -8.52
C THR A 172 28.43 -4.50 -8.27
N LYS A 173 29.52 -3.85 -7.86
CA LYS A 173 30.76 -4.49 -7.43
C LYS A 173 30.56 -5.52 -6.32
N ALA A 174 29.49 -5.41 -5.52
CA ALA A 174 29.06 -6.43 -4.56
C ALA A 174 28.95 -7.84 -5.18
N LYS A 175 28.50 -7.96 -6.43
CA LYS A 175 28.39 -9.25 -7.12
C LYS A 175 29.76 -9.87 -7.42
N LEU A 176 30.77 -9.03 -7.67
CA LEU A 176 32.16 -9.45 -7.89
C LEU A 176 32.87 -9.78 -6.57
N LEU A 177 32.65 -8.97 -5.54
CA LEU A 177 33.25 -9.14 -4.21
C LEU A 177 32.71 -10.38 -3.49
N ASP A 178 31.42 -10.68 -3.68
CA ASP A 178 30.74 -11.79 -3.03
C ASP A 178 29.85 -12.55 -4.01
N PRO A 179 30.45 -13.41 -4.87
CA PRO A 179 29.71 -14.20 -5.85
C PRO A 179 28.69 -15.15 -5.21
N LYS A 180 28.94 -15.55 -3.96
CA LYS A 180 28.09 -16.48 -3.20
C LYS A 180 27.02 -15.77 -2.37
N ARG A 181 26.95 -14.43 -2.41
CA ARG A 181 26.05 -13.59 -1.59
C ARG A 181 26.05 -14.05 -0.14
N LYS A 182 27.18 -14.09 0.57
CA LYS A 182 27.25 -14.54 1.96
C LYS A 182 27.39 -13.41 2.97
N LYS A 183 28.23 -12.43 2.68
CA LYS A 183 28.68 -11.40 3.63
C LYS A 183 28.18 -10.01 3.27
N THR A 184 27.83 -9.79 2.01
CA THR A 184 27.49 -8.43 1.54
C THR A 184 26.04 -8.09 1.81
N TYR A 185 25.82 -6.84 2.23
CA TYR A 185 24.51 -6.27 2.57
C TYR A 185 23.99 -5.37 1.44
N PHE A 186 22.78 -4.86 1.63
CA PHE A 186 22.17 -3.92 0.69
C PHE A 186 22.67 -2.49 0.94
N CYS A 187 22.64 -1.67 -0.10
CA CYS A 187 23.09 -0.29 -0.01
C CYS A 187 22.00 0.58 0.63
N ILE A 188 22.31 1.25 1.75
CA ILE A 188 21.38 2.16 2.42
C ILE A 188 21.09 3.42 1.59
N TYR A 189 22.10 3.92 0.89
CA TYR A 189 21.97 5.07 -0.01
C TYR A 189 21.15 4.74 -1.25
N PHE A 190 21.23 3.49 -1.73
CA PHE A 190 20.37 3.01 -2.81
C PHE A 190 18.91 3.06 -2.39
N ALA A 191 18.56 2.54 -1.21
CA ALA A 191 17.20 2.58 -0.70
C ALA A 191 16.65 4.02 -0.61
N ARG A 192 17.47 4.98 -0.19
CA ARG A 192 17.09 6.42 -0.12
C ARG A 192 17.05 7.13 -1.47
N GLY A 193 17.66 6.57 -2.51
CA GLY A 193 17.72 7.23 -3.82
C GLY A 193 18.92 8.15 -4.04
N CYS A 194 19.98 8.04 -3.23
CA CYS A 194 21.12 8.97 -3.26
C CYS A 194 22.49 8.28 -3.38
N CYS A 195 22.56 7.06 -3.91
CA CYS A 195 23.83 6.39 -4.12
C CYS A 195 24.63 7.00 -5.28
N GLN A 196 25.79 7.58 -4.96
CA GLN A 196 26.74 8.16 -5.93
C GLN A 196 27.58 7.12 -6.69
N HIS A 197 27.68 5.89 -6.17
CA HIS A 197 28.63 4.90 -6.70
C HIS A 197 28.07 4.07 -7.87
N GLY A 198 26.75 3.87 -7.96
CA GLY A 198 26.13 3.08 -9.03
C GLY A 198 26.74 1.66 -9.10
N SER A 199 27.22 1.25 -10.28
CA SER A 199 27.84 -0.07 -10.50
C SER A 199 29.10 -0.30 -9.68
N ASP A 200 29.82 0.75 -9.29
CA ASP A 200 31.02 0.62 -8.44
C ASP A 200 30.71 0.37 -6.97
N CYS A 201 29.43 0.41 -6.56
CA CYS A 201 29.04 0.25 -5.16
C CYS A 201 29.44 -1.12 -4.61
N GLY A 202 30.02 -1.13 -3.40
CA GLY A 202 30.37 -2.37 -2.69
C GLY A 202 29.17 -3.12 -2.11
N PHE A 203 27.96 -2.56 -2.20
CA PHE A 203 26.72 -3.12 -1.65
C PHE A 203 25.69 -3.40 -2.77
N TYR A 204 24.69 -4.24 -2.50
CA TYR A 204 23.68 -4.58 -3.51
C TYR A 204 22.68 -3.45 -3.77
N HIS A 205 22.37 -3.21 -5.04
CA HIS A 205 21.31 -2.30 -5.52
C HIS A 205 20.14 -3.11 -6.09
N LEU A 206 19.50 -3.91 -5.24
CA LEU A 206 18.37 -4.77 -5.56
C LEU A 206 17.37 -4.73 -4.40
N VAL A 207 16.13 -5.14 -4.64
CA VAL A 207 15.14 -5.30 -3.56
C VAL A 207 15.39 -6.65 -2.86
N PRO A 208 15.34 -6.75 -1.53
CA PRO A 208 15.56 -8.02 -0.86
C PRO A 208 14.50 -9.09 -1.17
N THR A 209 14.87 -10.37 -1.12
CA THR A 209 13.95 -11.50 -1.36
C THR A 209 13.95 -12.50 -0.20
N ASP A 210 13.10 -13.53 -0.25
CA ASP A 210 13.03 -14.57 0.80
C ASP A 210 14.37 -15.26 1.04
N LYS A 211 15.21 -15.38 0.00
CA LYS A 211 16.56 -15.95 0.09
C LYS A 211 17.48 -15.10 0.97
N ASP A 212 17.33 -13.78 0.90
CA ASP A 212 18.09 -12.85 1.73
C ASP A 212 17.59 -12.86 3.18
N ALA A 213 16.29 -13.04 3.41
CA ALA A 213 15.73 -13.19 4.75
C ALA A 213 16.28 -14.40 5.50
N LYS A 214 16.52 -15.53 4.81
CA LYS A 214 17.15 -16.72 5.41
C LYS A 214 18.64 -16.54 5.69
N ARG A 215 19.31 -15.70 4.89
CA ARG A 215 20.74 -15.47 4.97
C ARG A 215 21.12 -14.49 6.07
N ILE A 216 20.34 -13.41 6.22
CA ILE A 216 20.66 -12.31 7.12
C ILE A 216 20.19 -12.65 8.53
N ASP A 217 21.14 -12.73 9.45
CA ASP A 217 20.90 -13.01 10.86
C ASP A 217 20.00 -11.95 11.53
N MET A 218 19.47 -12.26 12.71
CA MET A 218 18.62 -11.37 13.50
C MET A 218 19.39 -10.23 14.17
N VAL A 219 20.71 -10.38 14.40
CA VAL A 219 21.56 -9.34 15.02
C VAL A 219 21.80 -8.17 14.07
N HIS A 220 21.80 -8.42 12.75
CA HIS A 220 22.10 -7.41 11.74
C HIS A 220 20.87 -7.10 10.88
N ASP A 221 20.74 -5.82 10.56
CA ASP A 221 19.76 -5.30 9.60
C ASP A 221 20.15 -5.66 8.15
N VAL A 222 19.22 -5.51 7.21
CA VAL A 222 19.43 -5.67 5.76
C VAL A 222 20.61 -4.86 5.21
N PHE A 223 20.92 -3.74 5.88
CA PHE A 223 22.02 -2.83 5.54
C PHE A 223 23.33 -3.14 6.28
N GLY A 224 23.38 -4.19 7.11
CA GLY A 224 24.59 -4.60 7.86
C GLY A 224 24.84 -3.79 9.15
N ARG A 225 23.85 -3.02 9.61
CA ARG A 225 23.90 -2.32 10.90
C ARG A 225 23.49 -3.26 12.02
N GLU A 226 24.10 -3.11 13.18
CA GLU A 226 23.72 -3.87 14.37
C GLU A 226 22.36 -3.41 14.90
N ARG A 227 21.49 -4.36 15.23
CA ARG A 227 20.19 -4.11 15.88
C ARG A 227 20.38 -4.07 17.39
N HIS A 228 19.60 -3.24 18.07
CA HIS A 228 19.67 -3.14 19.53
C HIS A 228 18.81 -4.20 20.21
N LYS A 229 19.03 -4.45 21.50
CA LYS A 229 18.19 -5.38 22.26
C LYS A 229 16.75 -4.86 22.37
N LEU A 230 16.61 -3.60 22.77
CA LEU A 230 15.32 -2.95 22.93
C LEU A 230 15.09 -1.93 21.82
N HIS A 231 13.82 -1.64 21.55
CA HIS A 231 13.46 -0.53 20.69
C HIS A 231 13.81 0.81 21.34
N SER A 232 14.11 1.80 20.50
CA SER A 232 14.15 3.20 20.93
C SER A 232 12.76 3.67 21.37
N ASP A 233 12.67 4.57 22.35
CA ASP A 233 11.43 5.17 22.85
C ASP A 233 10.54 5.78 21.76
N ASN A 234 11.17 6.29 20.70
CA ASN A 234 10.46 6.87 19.56
C ASN A 234 10.11 5.85 18.47
N MET A 235 10.37 4.55 18.68
CA MET A 235 10.24 3.47 17.68
C MET A 235 10.94 3.76 16.33
N GLY A 236 11.95 4.62 16.36
CA GLY A 236 12.83 4.91 15.24
C GLY A 236 14.00 3.94 15.15
N GLY A 237 15.00 4.28 14.32
CA GLY A 237 16.25 3.52 14.22
C GLY A 237 16.12 2.13 13.58
N VAL A 238 17.04 1.23 13.93
CA VAL A 238 17.26 -0.07 13.28
C VAL A 238 16.29 -1.16 13.76
N GLY A 239 15.68 -0.98 14.95
CA GLY A 239 14.77 -1.95 15.56
C GLY A 239 15.44 -2.86 16.61
N SER A 240 14.67 -3.79 17.17
CA SER A 240 15.08 -4.69 18.24
C SER A 240 15.39 -6.09 17.71
N PHE A 241 16.52 -6.72 18.06
CA PHE A 241 16.80 -8.09 17.65
C PHE A 241 15.96 -9.16 18.38
N GLU A 242 15.41 -8.83 19.55
CA GLU A 242 14.59 -9.76 20.35
C GLU A 242 13.24 -10.05 19.70
N LYS A 243 12.71 -9.09 18.94
CA LYS A 243 11.44 -9.22 18.21
C LYS A 243 11.65 -9.13 16.71
N ASP A 244 10.94 -9.98 15.99
CA ASP A 244 10.89 -9.88 14.53
C ASP A 244 9.92 -8.76 14.11
N CYS A 245 10.48 -7.61 13.77
CA CYS A 245 9.71 -6.42 13.41
C CYS A 245 9.38 -6.47 11.92
N ARG A 246 8.15 -6.87 11.59
CA ARG A 246 7.64 -6.93 10.20
C ARG A 246 6.63 -5.83 9.87
N THR A 247 6.18 -5.09 10.88
CA THR A 247 5.11 -4.10 10.75
C THR A 247 5.66 -2.68 10.92
N LEU A 248 5.35 -1.84 9.93
CA LEU A 248 5.68 -0.42 9.92
C LEU A 248 4.45 0.41 10.27
N TYR A 249 4.67 1.40 11.12
CA TYR A 249 3.75 2.51 11.34
C TYR A 249 4.02 3.58 10.28
N VAL A 250 2.98 4.00 9.56
CA VAL A 250 3.02 5.11 8.61
C VAL A 250 2.06 6.17 9.11
N GLY A 251 2.60 7.30 9.55
CA GLY A 251 1.83 8.45 10.02
C GLY A 251 1.97 9.65 9.09
N ARG A 252 1.21 10.71 9.41
CA ARG A 252 1.09 11.94 8.60
C ARG A 252 0.55 11.63 7.19
N LEU A 253 -0.55 10.87 7.15
CA LEU A 253 -1.24 10.50 5.91
C LEU A 253 -2.38 11.47 5.57
N GLY A 254 -2.51 11.80 4.29
CA GLY A 254 -3.55 12.72 3.82
C GLY A 254 -4.94 12.09 3.89
N LYS A 255 -5.97 12.95 3.87
CA LYS A 255 -7.36 12.50 3.77
C LYS A 255 -7.70 12.14 2.32
N HIS A 256 -7.27 10.95 1.90
CA HIS A 256 -7.58 10.41 0.57
C HIS A 256 -8.50 9.20 0.68
N LYS A 257 -9.51 9.12 -0.20
CA LYS A 257 -10.42 7.95 -0.28
C LYS A 257 -9.71 6.71 -0.81
N GLU A 258 -8.67 6.90 -1.61
CA GLU A 258 -7.90 5.83 -2.27
C GLU A 258 -6.55 5.58 -1.60
N LEU A 259 -6.39 6.01 -0.33
CA LEU A 259 -5.13 5.91 0.40
C LEU A 259 -4.60 4.48 0.47
N GLU A 260 -5.48 3.50 0.64
CA GLU A 260 -5.10 2.09 0.69
C GLU A 260 -4.45 1.64 -0.64
N ASN A 261 -5.03 1.99 -1.78
CA ASN A 261 -4.50 1.63 -3.10
C ASN A 261 -3.12 2.28 -3.35
N ILE A 262 -2.97 3.55 -2.94
CA ILE A 262 -1.69 4.25 -3.03
C ILE A 262 -0.65 3.56 -2.15
N LEU A 263 -0.99 3.18 -0.92
CA LEU A 263 -0.08 2.46 -0.04
C LEU A 263 0.31 1.11 -0.63
N TRP A 264 -0.63 0.35 -1.20
CA TRP A 264 -0.31 -0.91 -1.89
C TRP A 264 0.66 -0.72 -3.04
N LYS A 265 0.45 0.32 -3.87
CA LYS A 265 1.34 0.64 -4.99
C LYS A 265 2.75 1.02 -4.50
N GLU A 266 2.84 1.94 -3.56
CA GLU A 266 4.11 2.56 -3.15
C GLU A 266 4.93 1.65 -2.23
N PHE A 267 4.28 0.96 -1.28
CA PHE A 267 4.96 0.01 -0.40
C PHE A 267 5.17 -1.36 -1.05
N GLY A 268 4.33 -1.73 -2.04
CA GLY A 268 4.44 -3.00 -2.75
C GLY A 268 5.67 -3.10 -3.65
N GLU A 269 6.30 -1.97 -4.02
CA GLU A 269 7.57 -1.96 -4.77
C GLU A 269 8.75 -2.53 -3.96
N TRP A 270 8.67 -2.51 -2.62
CA TRP A 270 9.78 -2.88 -1.74
C TRP A 270 9.70 -4.30 -1.18
N GLY A 271 8.60 -5.02 -1.41
CA GLY A 271 8.42 -6.36 -0.87
C GLY A 271 6.97 -6.85 -0.89
N GLU A 272 6.80 -8.16 -0.70
CA GLU A 272 5.49 -8.79 -0.52
C GLU A 272 4.85 -8.35 0.81
N ILE A 273 3.69 -7.70 0.70
CA ILE A 273 2.90 -7.19 1.83
C ILE A 273 1.87 -8.25 2.23
N GLU A 274 1.82 -8.55 3.53
CA GLU A 274 0.86 -9.46 4.14
C GLU A 274 -0.48 -8.77 4.40
N ASP A 275 -0.45 -7.57 4.99
CA ASP A 275 -1.66 -6.79 5.31
C ASP A 275 -1.38 -5.29 5.38
N ILE A 276 -2.35 -4.46 4.96
CA ILE A 276 -2.35 -3.01 5.14
C ILE A 276 -3.61 -2.62 5.89
N ARG A 277 -3.44 -2.09 7.10
CA ARG A 277 -4.53 -1.58 7.91
C ARG A 277 -4.51 -0.06 7.96
N VAL A 278 -5.45 0.57 7.28
CA VAL A 278 -5.63 2.03 7.29
C VAL A 278 -6.62 2.44 8.38
N ILE A 279 -6.23 3.39 9.23
CA ILE A 279 -7.09 4.00 10.26
C ILE A 279 -7.30 5.47 9.91
N SER A 280 -8.29 5.73 9.05
CA SER A 280 -8.57 7.06 8.52
C SER A 280 -8.86 8.12 9.59
N LYS A 281 -9.44 7.73 10.74
CA LYS A 281 -9.71 8.64 11.87
C LYS A 281 -8.46 9.28 12.45
N ARG A 282 -7.34 8.54 12.46
CA ARG A 282 -6.06 9.00 13.02
C ARG A 282 -5.06 9.39 11.93
N GLN A 283 -5.41 9.22 10.66
CA GLN A 283 -4.50 9.47 9.53
C GLN A 283 -3.19 8.65 9.67
N ILE A 284 -3.35 7.38 10.05
CA ILE A 284 -2.26 6.42 10.22
C ILE A 284 -2.59 5.15 9.45
N ALA A 285 -1.55 4.45 9.00
CA ALA A 285 -1.65 3.11 8.45
C ALA A 285 -0.59 2.22 9.08
N PHE A 286 -0.89 0.92 9.11
CA PHE A 286 0.05 -0.13 9.48
C PHE A 286 0.27 -1.01 8.27
N VAL A 287 1.53 -1.15 7.86
CA VAL A 287 1.94 -1.99 6.73
C VAL A 287 2.72 -3.17 7.28
N ARG A 288 2.20 -4.38 7.14
CA ARG A 288 2.85 -5.62 7.57
C ARG A 288 3.42 -6.33 6.35
N TYR A 289 4.74 -6.52 6.33
CA TYR A 289 5.42 -7.31 5.32
C TYR A 289 5.51 -8.78 5.72
N LYS A 290 5.68 -9.64 4.72
CA LYS A 290 5.97 -11.07 4.95
C LYS A 290 7.33 -11.29 5.61
N ASN A 291 8.35 -10.59 5.12
CA ASN A 291 9.72 -10.68 5.64
C ASN A 291 10.14 -9.43 6.40
N ARG A 292 10.95 -9.65 7.45
CA ARG A 292 11.66 -8.60 8.18
C ARG A 292 12.50 -7.71 7.26
N VAL A 293 13.32 -8.33 6.43
CA VAL A 293 14.29 -7.67 5.55
C VAL A 293 13.62 -6.67 4.60
N ASN A 294 12.41 -6.99 4.11
CA ASN A 294 11.63 -6.09 3.27
C ASN A 294 11.10 -4.89 4.06
N SER A 295 10.66 -5.09 5.31
CA SER A 295 10.20 -4.00 6.16
C SER A 295 11.34 -3.06 6.57
N GLU A 296 12.53 -3.59 6.85
CA GLU A 296 13.74 -2.81 7.12
C GLU A 296 14.12 -1.94 5.91
N PHE A 297 14.09 -2.54 4.71
CA PHE A 297 14.38 -1.86 3.47
C PHE A 297 13.36 -0.76 3.16
N ALA A 298 12.06 -1.09 3.24
CA ALA A 298 10.96 -0.16 3.01
C ALA A 298 10.95 1.01 4.00
N LYS A 299 11.31 0.77 5.27
CA LYS A 299 11.41 1.83 6.29
C LYS A 299 12.37 2.93 5.88
N ILE A 300 13.55 2.58 5.36
CA ILE A 300 14.56 3.54 4.91
C ILE A 300 14.19 4.18 3.57
N ALA A 301 13.59 3.40 2.66
CA ALA A 301 13.21 3.90 1.34
C ALA A 301 12.07 4.92 1.41
N MET A 302 11.11 4.70 2.31
CA MET A 302 9.89 5.53 2.45
C MET A 302 9.98 6.57 3.56
N SER A 303 11.06 6.61 4.35
CA SER A 303 11.24 7.65 5.38
C SER A 303 11.32 9.03 4.73
N ASP A 304 10.56 9.98 5.27
CA ASP A 304 10.53 11.38 4.85
C ASP A 304 10.14 11.60 3.38
N GLN A 305 9.56 10.59 2.73
CA GLN A 305 9.02 10.71 1.37
C GLN A 305 7.67 11.42 1.38
N LYS A 306 7.31 12.05 0.27
CA LYS A 306 5.96 12.62 0.06
C LYS A 306 5.05 11.62 -0.65
N LEU A 307 3.77 11.60 -0.26
CA LEU A 307 2.73 10.79 -0.90
C LEU A 307 1.73 11.68 -1.63
N ASP A 308 1.73 11.68 -2.97
CA ASP A 308 0.85 12.39 -3.94
C ASP A 308 0.50 13.88 -3.66
N GLY A 309 1.09 14.45 -2.61
CA GLY A 309 0.84 15.80 -2.10
C GLY A 309 2.06 16.34 -1.36
N GLN A 310 1.84 17.28 -0.43
CA GLN A 310 2.91 17.94 0.33
C GLN A 310 3.19 17.29 1.70
N GLU A 311 2.44 16.24 2.05
CA GLU A 311 2.59 15.59 3.34
C GLU A 311 3.80 14.65 3.35
N VAL A 312 4.70 14.88 4.30
CA VAL A 312 5.90 14.07 4.53
C VAL A 312 5.55 12.90 5.43
N LEU A 313 5.75 11.69 4.89
CA LEU A 313 5.47 10.44 5.57
C LEU A 313 6.34 10.26 6.80
N ASN A 314 5.74 9.79 7.88
CA ASN A 314 6.45 9.43 9.09
C ASN A 314 6.46 7.91 9.25
N VAL A 315 7.56 7.27 8.87
CA VAL A 315 7.70 5.81 8.90
C VAL A 315 8.51 5.36 10.11
N ARG A 316 7.90 4.53 10.95
CA ARG A 316 8.51 4.01 12.19
C ARG A 316 8.18 2.54 12.40
N TRP A 317 8.85 1.90 13.34
CA TRP A 317 8.44 0.57 13.80
C TRP A 317 7.08 0.66 14.48
N ALA A 318 6.19 -0.27 14.19
CA ALA A 318 4.90 -0.34 14.85
C ALA A 318 5.04 -0.90 16.27
N TYR A 319 4.21 -0.41 17.19
CA TYR A 319 3.97 -1.10 18.45
C TYR A 319 3.12 -2.36 18.22
N ASP A 320 3.20 -3.31 19.15
CA ASP A 320 2.30 -4.46 19.16
C ASP A 320 0.82 -3.99 19.23
N ASP A 321 -0.06 -4.58 18.42
CA ASP A 321 -1.47 -4.20 18.37
C ASP A 321 -2.13 -4.45 19.75
N PRO A 322 -2.81 -3.45 20.35
CA PRO A 322 -3.50 -3.62 21.62
C PRO A 322 -4.69 -4.61 21.56
N ASN A 323 -5.21 -4.93 20.37
CA ASN A 323 -6.36 -5.81 20.21
C ASN A 323 -6.04 -7.25 20.67
N PRO A 324 -6.77 -7.81 21.67
CA PRO A 324 -6.49 -9.14 22.19
C PRO A 324 -6.64 -10.25 21.14
N LYS A 325 -7.48 -10.07 20.11
CA LYS A 325 -7.63 -11.07 19.03
C LYS A 325 -6.38 -11.16 18.18
N VAL A 326 -5.83 -10.02 17.75
CA VAL A 326 -4.61 -9.95 16.94
C VAL A 326 -3.41 -10.46 17.73
N ARG A 327 -3.35 -10.17 19.04
CA ARG A 327 -2.30 -10.72 19.91
C ARG A 327 -2.34 -12.24 20.01
N LYS A 328 -3.54 -12.84 20.14
CA LYS A 328 -3.71 -14.29 20.13
C LYS A 328 -3.28 -14.90 18.81
N GLN A 329 -3.76 -14.34 17.69
CA GLN A 329 -3.38 -14.77 16.34
C GLN A 329 -1.86 -14.72 16.14
N LYS A 330 -1.22 -13.60 16.46
CA LYS A 330 0.24 -13.47 16.38
C LYS A 330 0.97 -14.51 17.25
N THR A 331 0.48 -14.75 18.46
CA THR A 331 1.07 -15.77 19.36
C THR A 331 0.89 -17.18 18.80
N GLU A 332 -0.24 -17.48 18.17
CA GLU A 332 -0.50 -18.76 17.49
C GLU A 332 0.38 -18.91 16.25
N GLU A 333 0.46 -17.88 15.41
CA GLU A 333 1.37 -17.80 14.25
C GLU A 333 2.83 -18.01 14.67
N ASP A 334 3.29 -17.34 15.73
CA ASP A 334 4.65 -17.49 16.26
C ASP A 334 4.89 -18.92 16.77
N ARG A 335 3.90 -19.55 17.43
CA ARG A 335 3.98 -20.94 17.88
C ARG A 335 4.03 -21.92 16.72
N ASP A 336 3.22 -21.69 15.69
CA ASP A 336 3.19 -22.52 14.49
C ASP A 336 4.46 -22.37 13.66
N ALA A 337 5.03 -21.16 13.57
CA ALA A 337 6.33 -20.91 12.95
C ALA A 337 7.47 -21.63 13.69
N VAL A 338 7.47 -21.59 15.03
CA VAL A 338 8.44 -22.36 15.85
C VAL A 338 8.26 -23.86 15.62
N ARG A 339 7.01 -24.34 15.58
CA ARG A 339 6.71 -25.74 15.33
C ARG A 339 7.20 -26.18 13.94
N ALA A 340 6.94 -25.39 12.91
CA ALA A 340 7.41 -25.65 11.54
C ALA A 340 8.95 -25.64 11.47
N ALA A 341 9.60 -24.71 12.17
CA ALA A 341 11.06 -24.65 12.23
C ALA A 341 11.69 -25.86 12.94
N ILE A 342 11.00 -26.43 13.94
CA ILE A 342 11.42 -27.68 14.59
C ILE A 342 11.30 -28.86 13.61
N TYR A 343 10.16 -28.99 12.93
CA TYR A 343 9.96 -30.07 11.94
C TYR A 343 10.98 -30.00 10.81
N ALA A 344 11.24 -28.82 10.24
CA ALA A 344 12.22 -28.66 9.18
C ALA A 344 13.64 -29.09 9.59
N LYS A 345 14.02 -28.89 10.86
CA LYS A 345 15.33 -29.34 11.37
C LYS A 345 15.41 -30.85 11.59
N LEU A 346 14.28 -31.49 11.91
CA LEU A 346 14.21 -32.94 12.08
C LEU A 346 14.29 -33.67 10.73
N ASP A 347 13.68 -33.10 9.68
CA ASP A 347 13.72 -33.66 8.33
C ASP A 347 15.14 -33.62 7.71
N ASP A 348 15.95 -32.63 8.08
CA ASP A 348 17.36 -32.53 7.66
C ASP A 348 18.28 -33.60 8.34
N GLU A 349 17.82 -34.29 9.39
CA GLU A 349 18.57 -35.32 10.13
C GLU A 349 18.31 -36.76 9.64
N GLU A 350 17.44 -36.98 8.63
CA GLU A 350 17.25 -38.33 8.08
C GLU A 350 18.55 -38.84 7.43
N PRO A 351 19.13 -39.97 7.91
CA PRO A 351 20.41 -40.47 7.40
C PRO A 351 20.25 -40.93 5.95
N GLN A 352 21.03 -40.33 5.05
CA GLN A 352 21.14 -40.79 3.66
C GLN A 352 21.51 -42.28 3.64
N PRO A 353 20.77 -43.13 2.90
CA PRO A 353 21.08 -44.56 2.82
C PRO A 353 22.48 -44.75 2.24
N LYS A 354 23.30 -45.53 2.96
CA LYS A 354 24.71 -45.82 2.65
C LYS A 354 24.89 -46.61 1.36
#